data_AF-A0A7S2B1B9-F1
#
_entry.id   AF-A0A7S2B1B9-F1
#
_cell.length_a   1.000
_cell.length_b   1.000
_cell.length_c   1.000
_cell.angle_alpha   90.00
_cell.angle_beta   90.00
_cell.angle_gamma   90.00
#
_symmetry.space_group_name_H-M   'P 1'
#
loop_
_entity.id
_entity.type
_entity.pdbx_description
1 polymer ?
#
loop_
_entity_poly.entity_id
_entity_poly.type
_entity_poly.pdbx_seq_one_letter_code
_entity_poly.pdbx_strand_id
1 'polypeptide(L)'
;MELKHRTWFLYMLVGLLVGICQYLPTFTLASMTDWKLSIADEIVANNHTGKGVALAAFFMGSMGLIAAALSACMVVFIAPPAEASGLPQLIVYMAEAELMEERKALELGNRLLEFRVVLVKIFALTLACFSGLAIGREGPAVHIGAGFGWIVAKCVIRYILDALFPIARAHRSHSL
;
A
#
# COMPACT_ATOMS: atom_id res chain seq x y z
N MET A 1 -4.59 28.58 -21.37
CA MET A 1 -5.34 27.33 -21.67
C MET A 1 -4.47 26.08 -21.62
N GLU A 2 -3.21 26.11 -22.07
CA GLU A 2 -2.33 24.91 -22.11
C GLU A 2 -2.07 24.21 -20.76
N LEU A 3 -2.00 24.96 -19.65
CA LEU A 3 -1.75 24.41 -18.32
C LEU A 3 -2.86 23.44 -17.86
N LYS A 4 -4.13 23.72 -18.20
CA LYS A 4 -5.27 22.91 -17.75
C LYS A 4 -5.20 21.49 -18.33
N HIS A 5 -4.91 21.35 -19.62
CA HIS A 5 -4.81 20.03 -20.28
C HIS A 5 -3.67 19.17 -19.73
N ARG A 6 -2.53 19.79 -19.38
CA ARG A 6 -1.40 19.08 -18.74
C ARG A 6 -1.77 18.52 -17.37
N THR A 7 -2.51 19.26 -16.55
CA THR A 7 -2.95 18.78 -15.23
C THR A 7 -3.97 17.64 -15.34
N TRP A 8 -4.93 17.72 -16.27
CA TRP A 8 -5.88 16.63 -16.50
C TRP A 8 -5.18 15.34 -16.98
N PHE A 9 -4.18 15.48 -17.84
CA PHE A 9 -3.37 14.35 -18.27
C PHE A 9 -2.59 13.72 -17.10
N LEU A 10 -2.03 14.53 -16.20
CA LEU A 10 -1.37 14.05 -14.99
C LEU A 10 -2.32 13.32 -14.04
N TYR A 11 -3.53 13.84 -13.80
CA TYR A 11 -4.53 13.15 -12.99
C TYR A 11 -4.95 11.81 -13.59
N MET A 12 -5.13 11.75 -14.91
CA MET A 12 -5.40 10.50 -15.63
C MET A 12 -4.25 9.50 -15.43
N LEU A 13 -3.00 9.94 -15.61
CA LEU A 13 -1.82 9.08 -15.46
C LEU A 13 -1.68 8.54 -14.03
N VAL A 14 -1.87 9.41 -13.02
CA VAL A 14 -1.86 9.00 -11.60
C VAL A 14 -2.95 7.96 -11.33
N GLY A 15 -4.18 8.19 -11.80
CA GLY A 15 -5.28 7.24 -11.64
C GLY A 15 -4.99 5.87 -12.26
N LEU A 16 -4.40 5.86 -13.47
CA LEU A 16 -4.01 4.62 -14.15
C LEU A 16 -2.92 3.86 -13.38
N LEU A 17 -1.87 4.57 -12.92
CA LEU A 17 -0.78 3.97 -12.16
C LEU A 17 -1.27 3.40 -10.83
N VAL A 18 -2.10 4.14 -10.09
CA VAL A 18 -2.72 3.68 -8.85
C VAL A 18 -3.55 2.42 -9.10
N GLY A 19 -4.38 2.42 -10.16
CA GLY A 19 -5.20 1.26 -10.53
C GLY A 19 -4.37 0.00 -10.83
N ILE A 20 -3.30 0.14 -11.63
CA ILE A 20 -2.39 -0.98 -11.95
C ILE A 20 -1.71 -1.49 -10.68
N CYS A 21 -1.20 -0.58 -9.85
CA CYS A 21 -0.54 -0.95 -8.59
C CYS A 21 -1.48 -1.63 -7.60
N GLN A 22 -2.76 -1.26 -7.57
CA GLN A 22 -3.79 -1.86 -6.70
C GLN A 22 -4.23 -3.25 -7.17
N TYR A 23 -4.24 -3.48 -8.48
CA TYR A 23 -4.67 -4.74 -9.08
C TYR A 23 -3.76 -5.91 -8.68
N LEU A 24 -2.43 -5.68 -8.69
CA LEU A 24 -1.42 -6.69 -8.36
C LEU A 24 -1.67 -7.39 -7.01
N PRO A 25 -1.78 -6.69 -5.85
CA PRO A 25 -2.06 -7.33 -4.57
C PRO A 25 -3.39 -8.11 -4.54
N THR A 26 -4.39 -7.65 -5.28
CA THR A 26 -5.68 -8.34 -5.35
C THR A 26 -5.55 -9.65 -6.14
N PHE A 27 -4.83 -9.61 -7.25
CA PHE A 27 -4.55 -10.79 -8.07
C PHE A 27 -3.72 -11.83 -7.31
N THR A 28 -2.65 -11.41 -6.62
CA THR A 28 -1.82 -12.33 -5.82
C THR A 28 -2.61 -12.92 -4.66
N LEU A 29 -3.42 -12.13 -3.96
CA LEU A 29 -4.28 -12.62 -2.89
C LEU A 29 -5.27 -13.69 -3.38
N ALA A 30 -5.93 -13.45 -4.53
CA ALA A 30 -6.85 -14.42 -5.12
C ALA A 30 -6.14 -15.73 -5.46
N SER A 31 -5.03 -15.65 -6.19
CA SER A 31 -4.24 -16.83 -6.58
C SER A 31 -3.71 -17.62 -5.38
N MET A 32 -3.22 -16.94 -4.33
CA MET A 32 -2.75 -17.61 -3.11
C MET A 32 -3.91 -18.28 -2.35
N THR A 33 -5.07 -17.63 -2.30
CA THR A 33 -6.24 -18.16 -1.60
C THR A 33 -6.80 -19.39 -2.30
N ASP A 34 -6.91 -19.35 -3.63
CA ASP A 34 -7.37 -20.47 -4.44
C ASP A 34 -6.43 -21.66 -4.30
N TRP A 35 -5.11 -21.42 -4.35
CA TRP A 35 -4.11 -22.46 -4.13
C TRP A 35 -4.26 -23.11 -2.75
N LYS A 36 -4.38 -22.30 -1.69
CA LYS A 36 -4.57 -22.79 -0.32
C LYS A 36 -5.83 -23.63 -0.17
N LEU A 37 -6.95 -23.17 -0.76
CA LEU A 37 -8.22 -23.88 -0.70
C LEU A 37 -8.18 -25.19 -1.50
N SER A 38 -7.55 -25.21 -2.67
CA SER A 38 -7.42 -26.43 -3.49
C SER A 38 -6.70 -27.57 -2.75
N ILE A 39 -5.66 -27.25 -1.97
CA ILE A 39 -4.95 -28.22 -1.13
C ILE A 39 -5.85 -28.71 0.01
N ALA A 40 -6.59 -27.81 0.65
CA ALA A 40 -7.51 -28.17 1.71
C ALA A 40 -8.62 -29.12 1.20
N ASP A 41 -9.16 -28.85 0.02
CA ASP A 41 -10.17 -29.69 -0.64
C ASP A 41 -9.61 -31.07 -1.00
N GLU A 42 -8.38 -31.15 -1.51
CA GLU A 42 -7.71 -32.42 -1.81
C GLU A 42 -7.46 -33.26 -0.54
N ILE A 43 -7.07 -32.63 0.57
CA ILE A 43 -6.89 -33.31 1.87
C ILE A 43 -8.20 -33.91 2.37
N VAL A 44 -9.31 -33.19 2.22
CA VAL A 44 -10.65 -33.64 2.62
C VAL A 44 -11.15 -34.75 1.70
N ALA A 45 -10.97 -34.61 0.39
CA ALA A 45 -11.43 -35.58 -0.60
C ALA A 45 -10.73 -36.94 -0.46
N ASN A 46 -9.43 -36.95 -0.16
CA ASN A 46 -8.65 -38.17 -0.02
C ASN A 46 -8.88 -38.90 1.33
N ASN A 47 -9.56 -38.29 2.30
CA ASN A 47 -9.80 -38.85 3.63
C ASN A 47 -11.29 -38.83 3.99
N HIS A 48 -12.03 -39.84 3.49
CA HIS A 48 -13.46 -40.02 3.81
C HIS A 48 -13.74 -40.35 5.29
N THR A 49 -12.72 -40.74 6.06
CA THR A 49 -12.81 -40.87 7.52
C THR A 49 -12.61 -39.48 8.11
N GLY A 50 -13.51 -38.97 8.95
CA GLY A 50 -13.56 -37.56 9.45
C GLY A 50 -12.26 -36.93 10.00
N LYS A 51 -11.17 -37.70 10.10
CA LYS A 51 -9.78 -37.23 10.25
C LYS A 51 -9.32 -36.29 9.12
N GLY A 52 -9.85 -36.41 7.91
CA GLY A 52 -9.50 -35.52 6.78
C GLY A 52 -9.80 -34.04 7.05
N VAL A 53 -10.97 -33.77 7.64
CA VAL A 53 -11.39 -32.41 8.02
C VAL A 53 -10.47 -31.85 9.11
N ALA A 54 -10.07 -32.66 10.09
CA ALA A 54 -9.15 -32.23 11.15
C ALA A 54 -7.76 -31.86 10.58
N LEU A 55 -7.26 -32.63 9.61
CA LEU A 55 -5.97 -32.36 8.96
C LEU A 55 -6.03 -31.08 8.10
N ALA A 56 -7.11 -30.88 7.34
CA ALA A 56 -7.32 -29.67 6.56
C ALA A 56 -7.44 -28.43 7.47
N ALA A 57 -8.14 -28.55 8.61
CA ALA A 57 -8.25 -27.48 9.60
C ALA A 57 -6.89 -27.14 10.22
N PHE A 58 -6.07 -28.14 10.54
CA PHE A 58 -4.72 -27.92 11.05
C PHE A 58 -3.81 -27.23 10.02
N PHE A 59 -3.88 -27.65 8.75
CA PHE A 59 -3.15 -27.01 7.66
C PHE A 59 -3.57 -25.55 7.47
N MET A 60 -4.88 -25.28 7.38
CA MET A 60 -5.42 -23.92 7.23
C MET A 60 -5.08 -23.03 8.42
N GLY A 61 -5.22 -23.56 9.64
CA GLY A 61 -4.93 -22.83 10.87
C GLY A 61 -3.46 -22.49 11.03
N SER A 62 -2.56 -23.44 10.76
CA SER A 62 -1.11 -23.22 10.84
C SER A 62 -0.62 -22.23 9.77
N MET A 63 -1.05 -22.37 8.51
CA MET A 63 -0.73 -21.39 7.46
C MET A 63 -1.27 -20.00 7.79
N GLY A 64 -2.51 -19.92 8.30
CA GLY A 64 -3.12 -18.67 8.73
C GLY A 64 -2.32 -17.98 9.84
N LEU A 65 -1.93 -18.74 10.87
CA LEU A 65 -1.13 -18.23 11.98
C LEU A 65 0.22 -17.71 11.51
N ILE A 66 0.93 -18.44 10.65
CA ILE A 66 2.24 -18.04 10.11
C ILE A 66 2.10 -16.77 9.27
N ALA A 67 1.10 -16.69 8.40
CA ALA A 67 0.87 -15.52 7.55
C ALA A 67 0.49 -14.27 8.37
N ALA A 68 -0.35 -14.43 9.40
CA ALA A 68 -0.72 -13.35 10.31
C ALA A 68 0.49 -12.86 11.12
N ALA A 69 1.30 -13.78 11.65
CA ALA A 69 2.52 -13.45 12.38
C ALA A 69 3.52 -12.71 11.48
N LEU A 70 3.73 -13.18 10.24
CA LEU A 70 4.62 -12.52 9.28
C LEU A 70 4.13 -11.12 8.93
N SER A 71 2.83 -10.95 8.67
CA SER A 71 2.23 -9.64 8.44
C SER A 71 2.48 -8.69 9.62
N ALA A 72 2.21 -9.14 10.84
CA ALA A 72 2.42 -8.33 12.04
C ALA A 72 3.91 -7.95 12.21
N CYS A 73 4.84 -8.90 11.99
CA CYS A 73 6.27 -8.63 12.03
C CYS A 73 6.69 -7.58 11.00
N MET A 74 6.17 -7.64 9.77
CA MET A 74 6.48 -6.65 8.74
C MET A 74 6.06 -5.23 9.16
N VAL A 75 4.86 -5.08 9.72
CA VAL A 75 4.37 -3.76 10.15
C VAL A 75 5.16 -3.27 11.37
N VAL A 76 5.33 -4.10 12.41
CA VAL A 76 5.97 -3.71 13.67
C VAL A 76 7.45 -3.36 13.49
N PHE A 77 8.20 -4.16 12.71
CA PHE A 77 9.65 -3.99 12.60
C PHE A 77 10.09 -3.14 11.41
N ILE A 78 9.32 -3.10 10.33
CA ILE A 78 9.73 -2.38 9.11
C ILE A 78 9.06 -1.01 9.03
N ALA A 79 7.72 -0.95 9.08
CA ALA A 79 7.02 0.33 8.93
C ALA A 79 5.82 0.41 9.88
N PRO A 80 6.02 0.85 11.12
CA PRO A 80 4.93 1.11 12.06
C PRO A 80 3.82 2.04 11.50
N PRO A 81 4.13 3.07 10.68
CA PRO A 81 3.08 3.89 10.05
C PRO A 81 2.13 3.11 9.13
N ALA A 82 2.49 1.91 8.69
CA ALA A 82 1.66 1.04 7.86
C ALA A 82 0.54 0.34 8.64
N GLU A 83 0.39 0.62 9.95
CA GLU A 83 -0.63 0.00 10.77
C GLU A 83 -2.06 0.35 10.32
N ALA A 84 -2.97 -0.59 10.61
CA ALA A 84 -4.41 -0.45 10.43
C ALA A 84 -4.82 0.01 9.01
N SER A 85 -6.03 0.57 8.93
CA SER A 85 -6.61 1.08 7.68
C SER A 85 -5.79 2.23 7.07
N GLY A 86 -5.33 3.17 7.90
CA GLY A 86 -4.68 4.40 7.45
C GLY A 86 -5.64 5.50 6.98
N LEU A 87 -6.97 5.28 7.03
CA LEU A 87 -7.95 6.34 6.84
C LEU A 87 -7.83 7.48 7.87
N PRO A 88 -7.67 7.23 9.19
CA PRO A 88 -7.50 8.32 10.15
C PRO A 88 -6.25 9.16 9.87
N GLN A 89 -5.16 8.50 9.47
CA GLN A 89 -3.90 9.14 9.09
C GLN A 89 -4.08 10.07 7.87
N LEU A 90 -4.85 9.62 6.88
CA LEU A 90 -5.19 10.44 5.71
C LEU A 90 -6.07 11.64 6.06
N ILE A 91 -7.06 11.46 6.92
CA ILE A 91 -7.93 12.56 7.36
C ILE A 91 -7.10 13.65 8.05
N VAL A 92 -6.20 13.25 8.96
CA VAL A 92 -5.28 14.19 9.63
C VAL A 92 -4.37 14.87 8.60
N TYR A 93 -3.80 14.12 7.66
CA TYR A 93 -2.98 14.69 6.60
C TYR A 93 -3.73 15.75 5.77
N MET A 94 -4.99 15.48 5.40
CA MET A 94 -5.81 16.43 4.64
C MET A 94 -6.18 17.66 5.47
N ALA A 95 -6.53 17.49 6.74
CA ALA A 95 -6.85 18.60 7.64
C ALA A 95 -5.64 19.52 7.87
N GLU A 96 -4.45 18.95 8.13
CA GLU A 96 -3.21 19.71 8.30
C GLU A 96 -2.77 20.41 7.01
N ALA A 97 -3.05 19.83 5.85
CA ALA A 97 -2.80 20.47 4.55
C ALA A 97 -3.72 21.69 4.30
N GLU A 98 -4.90 21.72 4.91
CA GLU A 98 -5.86 22.83 4.79
C GLU A 98 -5.62 23.94 5.83
N LEU A 99 -5.12 23.59 7.03
CA LEU A 99 -5.07 24.46 8.22
C LEU A 99 -3.77 25.28 8.41
N MET A 100 -2.98 25.55 7.35
CA MET A 100 -1.97 26.63 7.22
C MET A 100 -0.45 26.31 7.36
N GLU A 101 0.00 25.12 7.76
CA GLU A 101 1.46 24.87 7.89
C GLU A 101 1.99 23.86 6.87
N GLU A 102 2.27 24.33 5.63
CA GLU A 102 2.76 23.51 4.50
C GLU A 102 3.96 22.61 4.88
N ARG A 103 4.84 23.10 5.76
CA ARG A 103 6.01 22.37 6.24
C ARG A 103 5.62 21.14 7.08
N LYS A 104 4.62 21.25 7.96
CA LYS A 104 4.12 20.11 8.75
C LYS A 104 3.38 19.10 7.88
N ALA A 105 2.55 19.57 6.95
CA ALA A 105 1.88 18.70 6.00
C ALA A 105 2.89 17.89 5.16
N LEU A 106 3.99 18.52 4.74
CA LEU A 106 5.05 17.85 4.00
C LEU A 106 5.82 16.82 4.85
N GLU A 107 6.15 17.16 6.10
CA GLU A 107 6.79 16.23 7.04
C GLU A 107 5.90 15.02 7.35
N LEU A 108 4.61 15.27 7.60
CA LEU A 108 3.63 14.23 7.85
C LEU A 108 3.44 13.33 6.62
N GLY A 109 3.33 13.92 5.42
CA GLY A 109 3.29 13.18 4.16
C GLY A 109 4.56 12.35 3.91
N ASN A 110 5.74 12.86 4.27
CA ASN A 110 6.98 12.08 4.19
C ASN A 110 6.96 10.87 5.13
N ARG A 111 6.38 10.99 6.32
CA ARG A 111 6.36 9.90 7.31
C ARG A 111 5.26 8.86 7.04
N LEU A 112 4.10 9.30 6.53
CA LEU A 112 2.91 8.45 6.34
C LEU A 112 2.82 7.87 4.92
N LEU A 113 3.17 8.65 3.91
CA LEU A 113 2.92 8.35 2.49
C LEU A 113 4.20 7.98 1.73
N GLU A 114 5.30 7.71 2.44
CA GLU A 114 6.54 7.24 1.84
C GLU A 114 6.36 5.87 1.16
N PHE A 115 7.11 5.65 0.08
CA PHE A 115 7.13 4.41 -0.69
C PHE A 115 7.36 3.14 0.16
N ARG A 116 8.25 3.20 1.15
CA ARG A 116 8.47 2.10 2.11
C ARG A 116 7.19 1.71 2.86
N VAL A 117 6.41 2.69 3.32
CA VAL A 117 5.15 2.45 4.04
C VAL A 117 4.13 1.81 3.11
N VAL A 118 4.02 2.33 1.89
CA VAL A 118 3.11 1.78 0.86
C VAL A 118 3.44 0.34 0.52
N LEU A 119 4.72 0.03 0.28
CA LEU A 119 5.16 -1.34 -0.01
C LEU A 119 4.87 -2.29 1.15
N VAL A 120 5.27 -1.93 2.37
CA VAL A 120 5.01 -2.77 3.55
C VAL A 120 3.51 -2.99 3.73
N LYS A 121 2.69 -1.95 3.56
CA LYS A 121 1.23 -2.05 3.66
C LYS A 121 0.65 -3.02 2.62
N ILE A 122 1.12 -2.99 1.37
CA ILE A 122 0.68 -3.93 0.32
C ILE A 122 0.96 -5.39 0.71
N PHE A 123 2.20 -5.69 1.11
CA PHE A 123 2.58 -7.07 1.44
C PHE A 123 1.93 -7.55 2.75
N ALA A 124 1.95 -6.73 3.79
CA ALA A 124 1.32 -7.05 5.07
C ALA A 124 -0.18 -7.28 4.90
N LEU A 125 -0.88 -6.41 4.16
CA LEU A 125 -2.30 -6.59 3.88
C LEU A 125 -2.58 -7.88 3.12
N THR A 126 -1.78 -8.21 2.10
CA THR A 126 -1.94 -9.44 1.31
C THR A 126 -1.81 -10.67 2.21
N LEU A 127 -0.80 -10.70 3.08
CA LEU A 127 -0.57 -11.79 4.04
C LEU A 127 -1.68 -11.87 5.11
N ALA A 128 -2.14 -10.72 5.60
CA ALA A 128 -3.20 -10.65 6.59
C ALA A 128 -4.57 -11.05 6.03
N CYS A 129 -4.85 -10.76 4.75
CA CYS A 129 -6.06 -11.27 4.09
C CYS A 129 -5.92 -12.77 3.78
N PHE A 130 -4.73 -13.19 3.34
CA PHE A 130 -4.43 -14.60 3.08
C PHE A 130 -4.56 -15.48 4.33
N SER A 131 -4.29 -14.94 5.53
CA SER A 131 -4.45 -15.68 6.78
C SER A 131 -5.90 -16.02 7.13
N GLY A 132 -6.87 -15.39 6.48
CA GLY A 132 -8.30 -15.58 6.77
C GLY A 132 -8.80 -14.80 7.97
N LEU A 133 -8.06 -13.80 8.45
CA LEU A 133 -8.54 -12.87 9.46
C LEU A 133 -9.73 -12.05 8.92
N ALA A 134 -10.65 -11.69 9.81
CA ALA A 134 -11.80 -10.84 9.49
C ALA A 134 -11.37 -9.37 9.31
N ILE A 135 -10.67 -9.08 8.21
CA ILE A 135 -10.15 -7.75 7.88
C ILE A 135 -10.60 -7.30 6.48
N GLY A 136 -10.88 -6.00 6.35
CA GLY A 136 -11.22 -5.38 5.08
C GLY A 136 -10.00 -4.76 4.39
N ARG A 137 -9.89 -4.96 3.07
CA ARG A 137 -8.82 -4.37 2.24
C ARG A 137 -9.10 -2.92 1.79
N GLU A 138 -10.34 -2.46 1.90
CA GLU A 138 -10.80 -1.20 1.30
C GLU A 138 -10.19 0.05 1.97
N GLY A 139 -10.00 0.04 3.29
CA GLY A 139 -9.35 1.14 4.00
C GLY A 139 -7.87 1.30 3.60
N PRO A 140 -7.05 0.25 3.74
CA PRO A 140 -5.66 0.24 3.28
C PRO A 140 -5.50 0.60 1.80
N ALA A 141 -6.44 0.18 0.96
CA ALA A 141 -6.49 0.50 -0.47
C ALA A 141 -6.47 2.03 -0.74
N VAL A 142 -7.20 2.83 0.03
CA VAL A 142 -7.20 4.29 -0.10
C VAL A 142 -5.86 4.88 0.32
N HIS A 143 -5.28 4.38 1.42
CA HIS A 143 -3.96 4.82 1.90
C HIS A 143 -2.84 4.52 0.90
N ILE A 144 -2.86 3.33 0.28
CA ILE A 144 -1.93 2.94 -0.79
C ILE A 144 -2.06 3.89 -1.98
N GLY A 145 -3.28 4.18 -2.41
CA GLY A 145 -3.54 5.12 -3.51
C GLY A 145 -3.03 6.54 -3.23
N ALA A 146 -3.26 7.06 -2.03
CA ALA A 146 -2.72 8.36 -1.62
C ALA A 146 -1.18 8.37 -1.57
N GLY A 147 -0.56 7.27 -1.13
CA GLY A 147 0.90 7.11 -1.13
C GLY A 147 1.50 7.14 -2.54
N PHE A 148 0.90 6.42 -3.49
CA PHE A 148 1.30 6.52 -4.89
C PHE A 148 1.09 7.92 -5.47
N GLY A 149 -0.04 8.56 -5.17
CA GLY A 149 -0.28 9.96 -5.54
C GLY A 149 0.81 10.90 -5.02
N TRP A 150 1.22 10.74 -3.76
CA TRP A 150 2.30 11.50 -3.14
C TRP A 150 3.65 11.29 -3.83
N ILE A 151 4.00 10.05 -4.15
CA ILE A 151 5.25 9.69 -4.83
C ILE A 151 5.28 10.31 -6.23
N VAL A 152 4.21 10.14 -7.01
CA VAL A 152 4.12 10.71 -8.35
C VAL A 152 4.14 12.23 -8.30
N ALA A 153 3.42 12.85 -7.37
CA ALA A 153 3.42 14.30 -7.19
C ALA A 153 4.84 14.82 -6.91
N LYS A 154 5.61 14.16 -6.05
CA LYS A 154 7.03 14.52 -5.83
C LYS A 154 7.89 14.39 -7.08
N CYS A 155 7.74 13.30 -7.83
CA CYS A 155 8.48 13.09 -9.08
C CYS A 155 8.13 14.16 -10.13
N VAL A 156 6.85 14.47 -10.29
CA VAL A 156 6.34 15.44 -11.26
C VAL A 156 6.68 16.88 -10.86
N ILE A 157 6.48 17.26 -9.59
CA ILE A 157 6.86 18.59 -9.09
C ILE A 157 8.36 18.80 -9.24
N ARG A 158 9.18 17.79 -8.94
CA ARG A 158 10.63 17.89 -9.15
C ARG A 158 10.98 18.09 -10.61
N TYR A 159 10.33 17.35 -11.52
CA TYR A 159 10.52 17.51 -12.96
C TYR A 159 10.10 18.90 -13.46
N ILE A 160 8.96 19.42 -12.98
CA ILE A 160 8.47 20.75 -13.35
C ILE A 160 9.39 21.85 -12.80
N LEU A 161 9.82 21.75 -11.53
CA LEU A 161 10.76 22.72 -10.94
C LEU A 161 12.10 22.70 -11.65
N ASP A 162 12.60 21.52 -12.02
CA ASP A 162 13.83 21.36 -12.78
C ASP A 162 13.72 21.93 -14.21
N ALA A 163 12.53 21.87 -14.82
CA ALA A 163 12.26 22.44 -16.13
C ALA A 163 11.99 23.96 -16.09
N LEU A 164 11.40 24.48 -15.01
CA LEU A 164 10.97 25.88 -14.90
C LEU A 164 12.05 26.80 -14.29
N PHE A 165 12.92 26.28 -13.43
CA PHE A 165 14.01 27.03 -12.79
C PHE A 165 15.38 26.32 -12.92
N PRO A 166 15.93 26.15 -14.13
CA PRO A 166 17.27 25.60 -14.30
C PRO A 166 18.37 26.46 -13.61
N ILE A 167 18.10 27.76 -13.38
CA ILE A 167 19.05 28.75 -12.86
C ILE A 167 19.28 28.62 -11.33
N ALA A 168 18.30 28.12 -10.57
CA ALA A 168 18.44 27.98 -9.11
C ALA A 168 19.48 26.92 -8.69
N ARG A 169 19.96 26.11 -9.64
CA ARG A 169 20.97 25.08 -9.41
C ARG A 169 22.41 25.64 -9.44
N ALA A 170 22.66 26.72 -10.18
CA ALA A 170 24.01 27.30 -10.31
C ALA A 170 24.51 28.01 -9.04
N HIS A 171 23.59 28.47 -8.17
CA HIS A 171 23.96 29.23 -6.97
C HIS A 171 24.15 28.36 -5.72
N ARG A 172 23.81 27.06 -5.77
CA ARG A 172 23.94 26.13 -4.62
C ARG A 172 25.27 25.34 -4.64
N SER A 173 26.05 25.39 -5.72
CA SER A 173 27.36 24.73 -5.82
C SER A 173 28.55 25.60 -5.37
N HIS A 174 28.32 26.84 -4.96
CA HIS A 174 29.36 27.80 -4.56
C HIS A 174 29.32 28.19 -3.07
N SER A 175 28.55 27.47 -2.25
CA SER A 175 28.46 27.70 -0.80
C SER A 175 28.82 26.44 0.01
N LEU A 176 29.77 25.66 -0.49
CA LEU A 176 30.54 24.67 0.29
C LEU A 176 31.98 25.12 0.35
#